data_AF-A0A5M3MT13-F1
#
_entry.id   AF-A0A5M3MT13-F1
#
_cell.length_a   1.000
_cell.length_b   1.000
_cell.length_c   1.000
_cell.angle_alpha   90.00
_cell.angle_beta   90.00
_cell.angle_gamma   90.00
#
_symmetry.space_group_name_H-M   'P 1'
#
loop_
_entity.id
_entity.type
_entity.pdbx_description
1 polymer ?
#
loop_
_entity_poly.entity_id
_entity_poly.type
_entity_poly.pdbx_seq_one_letter_code
_entity_poly.pdbx_strand_id
1 'polypeptide(L)'
;MSAESTAQDAPQLNSEKQFDQDESFFSNILAPGSSLHPTFLAIVDGSLALLLVTFIAALYFTNGSIHFIVLIVIELALWATIKWFVNELKQVQEVDENSQEKKDQ
;
A
#
# COMPACT_ATOMS: atom_id res chain seq x y z
N MET A 1 -10.83 53.85 -29.92
CA MET A 1 -11.95 52.94 -30.22
C MET A 1 -11.34 51.54 -30.22
N SER A 2 -11.12 50.91 -29.05
CA SER A 2 -12.11 50.53 -28.02
C SER A 2 -13.25 49.77 -28.69
N ALA A 3 -13.56 48.51 -28.43
CA ALA A 3 -13.09 47.47 -27.50
C ALA A 3 -13.02 46.17 -28.34
N GLU A 4 -12.60 44.98 -27.91
CA GLU A 4 -13.08 44.17 -26.80
C GLU A 4 -12.30 42.85 -26.98
N SER A 5 -11.53 42.43 -25.97
CA SER A 5 -11.90 41.29 -25.11
C SER A 5 -11.57 39.94 -25.75
N THR A 6 -10.47 39.34 -25.32
CA THR A 6 -10.52 38.25 -24.33
C THR A 6 -10.84 36.92 -25.00
N ALA A 7 -9.79 36.15 -25.23
CA ALA A 7 -9.76 34.72 -24.95
C ALA A 7 -8.28 34.32 -25.03
N GLN A 8 -7.54 34.47 -23.94
CA GLN A 8 -7.21 33.31 -23.10
C GLN A 8 -6.47 32.23 -23.90
N ASP A 9 -5.27 32.57 -24.39
CA ASP A 9 -4.26 31.57 -24.70
C ASP A 9 -3.42 31.34 -23.44
N ALA A 10 -3.96 30.50 -22.56
CA ALA A 10 -3.29 29.66 -21.57
C ALA A 10 -4.38 29.04 -20.67
N PRO A 11 -4.15 27.91 -19.98
CA PRO A 11 -3.45 26.69 -20.40
C PRO A 11 -4.16 25.46 -19.79
N GLN A 12 -4.94 24.65 -20.52
CA GLN A 12 -5.54 23.46 -19.88
C GLN A 12 -5.79 22.33 -20.89
N LEU A 13 -4.78 21.50 -21.14
CA LEU A 13 -4.94 20.22 -21.87
C LEU A 13 -4.21 19.10 -21.11
N ASN A 14 -4.36 19.07 -19.79
CA ASN A 14 -3.66 18.10 -18.94
C ASN A 14 -4.34 17.83 -17.57
N SER A 15 -5.39 18.57 -17.20
CA SER A 15 -5.98 18.44 -15.85
C SER A 15 -7.20 17.51 -15.76
N GLU A 16 -7.81 17.09 -16.88
CA GLU A 16 -9.08 16.33 -16.84
C GLU A 16 -8.88 14.80 -16.76
N LYS A 17 -7.69 14.28 -17.09
CA LYS A 17 -7.44 12.82 -17.15
C LYS A 17 -6.87 12.19 -15.87
N GLN A 18 -6.59 12.98 -14.84
CA GLN A 18 -6.02 12.45 -13.60
C GLN A 18 -7.10 11.94 -12.65
N PHE A 19 -8.25 12.62 -12.53
CA PHE A 19 -9.24 12.29 -11.49
C PHE A 19 -9.96 10.94 -11.69
N ASP A 20 -10.16 10.49 -12.94
CA ASP A 20 -10.84 9.21 -13.22
C ASP A 20 -10.00 7.97 -12.89
N GLN A 21 -8.67 8.10 -12.96
CA GLN A 21 -7.78 7.00 -12.60
C GLN A 21 -7.86 6.75 -11.10
N ASP A 22 -7.79 7.81 -10.30
CA ASP A 22 -7.83 7.78 -8.84
C ASP A 22 -9.06 7.02 -8.33
N GLU A 23 -10.25 7.40 -8.80
CA GLU A 23 -11.52 6.76 -8.44
C GLU A 23 -11.54 5.27 -8.76
N SER A 24 -10.94 4.87 -9.89
CA SER A 24 -10.81 3.46 -10.26
C SER A 24 -9.78 2.71 -9.41
N PHE A 25 -8.69 3.36 -8.99
CA PHE A 25 -7.68 2.78 -8.09
C PHE A 25 -8.21 2.64 -6.65
N PHE A 26 -8.93 3.65 -6.14
CA PHE A 26 -9.62 3.58 -4.86
C PHE A 26 -10.76 2.57 -4.89
N SER A 27 -11.55 2.52 -5.96
CA SER A 27 -12.60 1.49 -6.13
C SER A 27 -12.01 0.08 -6.22
N ASN A 28 -10.85 -0.08 -6.87
CA ASN A 28 -10.13 -1.35 -6.88
C ASN A 28 -9.55 -1.67 -5.50
N ILE A 29 -8.99 -0.72 -4.73
CA ILE A 29 -8.49 -0.94 -3.36
C ILE A 29 -9.64 -1.26 -2.37
N LEU A 30 -10.82 -0.68 -2.57
CA LEU A 30 -12.02 -0.89 -1.75
C LEU A 30 -12.86 -2.09 -2.18
N ALA A 31 -12.57 -2.69 -3.35
CA ALA A 31 -13.18 -3.94 -3.75
C ALA A 31 -12.78 -5.06 -2.78
N PRO A 32 -13.73 -5.91 -2.33
CA PRO A 32 -13.43 -6.98 -1.38
C PRO A 32 -12.36 -7.92 -1.97
N GLY A 33 -11.22 -8.04 -1.28
CA GLY A 33 -10.08 -8.89 -1.69
C GLY A 33 -8.89 -8.17 -2.32
N SER A 34 -8.96 -6.86 -2.58
CA SER A 34 -7.85 -6.11 -3.20
C SER A 34 -6.59 -6.01 -2.35
N SER A 35 -6.73 -6.12 -1.02
CA SER A 35 -5.60 -6.21 -0.09
C SER A 35 -4.72 -7.44 -0.31
N LEU A 36 -5.17 -8.43 -1.09
CA LEU A 36 -4.40 -9.62 -1.45
C LEU A 36 -3.56 -9.49 -2.72
N HIS A 37 -3.60 -8.33 -3.40
CA HIS A 37 -2.81 -8.14 -4.62
C HIS A 37 -1.30 -8.15 -4.28
N PRO A 38 -0.46 -8.93 -4.98
CA PRO A 38 0.96 -9.11 -4.65
C PRO A 38 1.76 -7.79 -4.64
N THR A 39 1.32 -6.78 -5.39
CA THR A 39 1.92 -5.44 -5.40
C THR A 39 1.73 -4.71 -4.07
N PHE A 40 0.58 -4.85 -3.41
CA PHE A 40 0.33 -4.20 -2.12
C PHE A 40 1.28 -4.74 -1.04
N LEU A 41 1.47 -6.05 -1.04
CA LEU A 41 2.41 -6.74 -0.15
C LEU A 41 3.85 -6.28 -0.38
N ALA A 42 4.26 -6.10 -1.63
CA ALA A 42 5.58 -5.58 -1.95
C ALA A 42 5.79 -4.12 -1.48
N ILE A 43 4.76 -3.28 -1.56
CA ILE A 43 4.82 -1.90 -1.06
C ILE A 43 4.93 -1.87 0.46
N VAL A 44 4.12 -2.69 1.17
CA VAL A 44 4.19 -2.79 2.64
C VAL A 44 5.55 -3.31 3.08
N ASP A 45 6.06 -4.37 2.46
CA ASP A 45 7.40 -4.91 2.74
C ASP A 45 8.49 -3.86 2.49
N GLY A 46 8.40 -3.11 1.38
CA GLY A 46 9.29 -1.99 1.08
C GLY A 46 9.21 -0.86 2.12
N SER A 47 8.02 -0.53 2.60
CA SER A 47 7.82 0.49 3.63
C SER A 47 8.40 0.05 4.99
N LEU A 48 8.19 -1.20 5.40
CA LEU A 48 8.78 -1.76 6.63
C LEU A 48 10.30 -1.83 6.52
N ALA A 49 10.84 -2.26 5.38
CA ALA A 49 12.27 -2.28 5.13
C ALA A 49 12.88 -0.87 5.23
N LEU A 50 12.22 0.14 4.66
CA LEU A 50 12.66 1.53 4.74
C LEU A 50 12.61 2.07 6.17
N LEU A 51 11.60 1.67 6.93
CA LEU A 51 11.43 2.05 8.33
C LEU A 51 12.48 1.37 9.22
N LEU A 52 12.78 0.10 8.98
CA LEU A 52 13.88 -0.62 9.61
C LEU A 52 15.23 0.04 9.33
N VAL A 53 15.50 0.42 8.06
CA VAL A 53 16.71 1.18 7.70
C VAL A 53 16.77 2.50 8.46
N THR A 54 15.65 3.21 8.59
CA THR A 54 15.55 4.44 9.37
C THR A 54 15.89 4.21 10.84
N PHE A 55 15.38 3.14 11.45
CA PHE A 55 15.71 2.78 12.83
C PHE A 55 17.17 2.35 13.01
N ILE A 56 17.77 1.64 12.05
CA ILE A 56 19.20 1.29 12.09
C ILE A 56 20.06 2.56 11.99
N ALA A 57 19.72 3.48 11.09
CA ALA A 57 20.40 4.76 10.95
C ALA A 57 20.28 5.58 12.24
N ALA A 58 19.09 5.62 12.85
CA ALA A 58 18.87 6.33 14.11
C ALA A 58 19.60 5.67 15.30
N LEU A 59 19.66 4.33 15.35
CA LEU A 59 20.42 3.58 16.35
C LEU A 59 21.91 3.93 16.29
N TYR A 60 22.47 4.05 15.09
CA TYR A 60 23.86 4.48 14.89
C TYR A 60 24.08 5.93 15.35
N PHE A 61 23.17 6.83 15.01
CA PHE A 61 23.30 8.26 15.35
C PHE A 61 23.17 8.53 16.86
N THR A 62 22.33 7.75 17.55
CA THR A 62 21.96 8.01 18.95
C THR A 62 22.86 7.36 20.00
N ASN A 63 23.93 6.64 19.60
CA ASN A 63 24.85 5.94 20.50
C ASN A 63 24.17 4.94 21.46
N GLY A 64 23.34 4.03 20.93
CA GLY A 64 22.96 2.82 21.66
C GLY A 64 21.93 2.98 22.79
N SER A 65 20.94 3.88 22.65
CA SER A 65 19.80 3.91 23.57
C SER A 65 18.90 2.69 23.36
N ILE A 66 18.58 1.98 24.45
CA ILE A 66 17.69 0.79 24.49
C ILE A 66 16.34 1.03 23.80
N HIS A 67 15.89 2.29 23.72
CA HIS A 67 14.65 2.68 23.06
C HIS A 67 14.64 2.25 21.58
N PHE A 68 15.76 2.39 20.87
CA PHE A 68 15.85 2.01 19.46
C PHE A 68 15.85 0.49 19.25
N ILE A 69 16.36 -0.27 20.22
CA ILE A 69 16.28 -1.74 20.19
C ILE A 69 14.81 -2.17 20.29
N VAL A 70 14.04 -1.56 21.21
CA VAL A 70 12.61 -1.84 21.36
C VAL A 70 11.84 -1.49 20.08
N LEU A 71 12.14 -0.36 19.45
CA LEU A 71 11.52 0.03 18.17
C LEU A 71 11.80 -0.99 17.06
N ILE A 72 13.04 -1.50 16.95
CA ILE A 72 13.39 -2.55 15.98
C ILE A 72 12.65 -3.86 16.27
N VAL A 73 12.53 -4.26 17.55
CA VAL A 73 11.82 -5.49 17.92
C VAL A 73 10.33 -5.40 17.58
N ILE A 74 9.69 -4.27 17.88
CA ILE A 74 8.28 -4.04 17.54
C ILE A 74 8.08 -4.03 16.03
N GLU A 75 9.00 -3.42 15.27
CA GLU A 75 8.97 -3.44 13.81
C GLU A 75 9.07 -4.86 13.24
N LEU A 76 9.99 -5.69 13.74
CA LEU A 76 10.09 -7.09 13.33
C LEU A 76 8.84 -7.91 13.71
N ALA A 77 8.25 -7.65 14.88
CA ALA A 77 7.01 -8.28 15.29
C ALA A 77 5.83 -7.89 14.37
N LEU A 78 5.77 -6.63 13.96
CA LEU A 78 4.80 -6.14 12.98
C LEU A 78 4.99 -6.83 11.62
N TRP A 79 6.23 -6.92 11.15
CA TRP A 79 6.55 -7.58 9.88
C TRP A 79 6.17 -9.07 9.89
N ALA A 80 6.49 -9.78 10.97
CA ALA A 80 6.10 -11.18 11.16
C ALA A 80 4.58 -11.35 11.16
N THR A 81 3.85 -10.46 11.83
CA THR A 81 2.38 -10.50 11.90
C THR A 81 1.75 -10.31 10.52
N ILE A 82 2.27 -9.37 9.71
CA ILE A 82 1.80 -9.16 8.33
C ILE A 82 2.07 -10.38 7.47
N LYS A 83 3.28 -10.94 7.52
CA LYS A 83 3.65 -12.15 6.75
C LYS A 83 2.75 -13.34 7.11
N TRP A 84 2.47 -13.53 8.41
CA TRP A 84 1.57 -14.57 8.89
C TRP A 84 0.13 -14.32 8.43
N PHE A 85 -0.39 -13.10 8.58
CA PHE A 85 -1.75 -12.73 8.16
C PHE A 85 -1.98 -13.00 6.66
N VAL A 86 -0.99 -12.71 5.82
CA VAL A 86 -1.07 -12.94 4.37
C VAL A 86 -1.08 -14.42 4.05
N ASN A 87 -0.26 -15.21 4.74
CA ASN A 87 -0.27 -16.66 4.60
C ASN A 87 -1.63 -17.25 5.02
N GLU A 88 -2.20 -16.75 6.12
CA GLU A 88 -3.51 -17.16 6.61
C GLU A 88 -4.62 -16.85 5.59
N LEU A 89 -4.62 -15.63 5.03
CA LEU A 89 -5.61 -15.26 4.03
C LEU A 89 -5.51 -16.10 2.76
N LYS A 90 -4.30 -16.45 2.31
CA LYS A 90 -4.11 -17.39 1.19
C LYS A 90 -4.67 -18.77 1.50
N GLN A 91 -4.44 -19.27 2.71
CA GLN A 91 -4.98 -20.56 3.14
C GLN A 91 -6.51 -20.55 3.16
N VAL A 92 -7.13 -19.49 3.67
CA VAL A 92 -8.60 -19.36 3.67
C VAL A 92 -9.15 -19.25 2.25
N GLN A 93 -8.49 -18.49 1.36
CA GLN A 93 -8.91 -18.34 -0.03
C GLN A 93 -8.86 -19.66 -0.82
N GLU A 94 -7.79 -20.45 -0.65
CA GLU A 94 -7.68 -21.78 -1.28
C GLU A 94 -8.72 -22.77 -0.73
N VAL A 95 -9.10 -22.65 0.55
CA VAL A 95 -10.15 -23.48 1.17
C VAL A 95 -11.55 -23.13 0.63
N ASP A 96 -11.82 -21.84 0.37
CA ASP A 96 -13.08 -21.40 -0.22
C ASP A 96 -13.22 -21.85 -1.68
N GLU A 97 -12.15 -21.83 -2.47
CA GLU A 97 -12.13 -22.32 -3.87
C GLU A 97 -12.32 -23.85 -3.95
N ASN A 98 -11.69 -24.62 -3.05
CA ASN A 98 -11.85 -26.09 -3.02
C ASN A 98 -13.23 -26.53 -2.50
N SER A 99 -13.85 -25.74 -1.61
CA SER A 99 -15.16 -26.05 -1.04
C SER A 99 -16.33 -25.86 -2.02
N GLN A 100 -16.16 -25.06 -3.07
CA GLN A 100 -17.17 -24.93 -4.13
C GLN A 100 -17.17 -26.13 -5.10
N GLU A 101 -16.04 -26.81 -5.32
CA GLU A 101 -15.97 -27.98 -6.22
C GLU A 101 -16.69 -29.23 -5.65
N LYS A 102 -16.86 -29.32 -4.32
CA LYS A 102 -17.51 -30.47 -3.67
C LYS A 102 -19.03 -30.35 -3.51
N LYS A 103 -19.66 -29.27 -3.97
CA LYS A 103 -21.13 -29.11 -3.91
C LYS A 103 -21.84 -29.44 -5.22
N ASP A 104 -21.10 -29.69 -6.29
CA ASP A 104 -21.60 -30.10 -7.61
C ASP A 104 -21.33 -31.59 -7.94
N GLN A 105 -20.92 -32.40 -6.95
CA GLN A 105 -20.86 -33.87 -7.06
C GLN A 105 -21.89 -34.54 -6.15
#